data_AF-A0A1B6H2X1-F1
#
_entry.id   AF-A0A1B6H2X1-F1
#
_cell.length_a   1.000
_cell.length_b   1.000
_cell.length_c   1.000
_cell.angle_alpha   90.00
_cell.angle_beta   90.00
_cell.angle_gamma   90.00
#
_symmetry.space_group_name_H-M   'P 1'
#
loop_
_entity.id
_entity.type
_entity.pdbx_description
1 polymer ?
#
loop_
_entity_poly.entity_id
_entity_poly.type
_entity_poly.pdbx_seq_one_letter_code
_entity_poly.pdbx_strand_id
1 'polypeptide(L)'
;ETVEDPDLTVFNPAITSTCLPMENSYDRLPQVPKSPLYKYRRDTVRNRDERKKLPGQDCDQCAKYYEAAGLDNTQDMRLRMNACSRHRDKYQIRAYTPPGFWDPVLPASP
;
A
#
# COMPACT_ATOMS: atom_id res chain seq x y z
N GLU A 1 -28.60 28.30 -36.41
CA GLU A 1 -29.03 27.32 -35.40
C GLU A 1 -27.77 26.61 -34.92
N THR A 2 -27.32 26.93 -33.70
CA THR A 2 -26.13 26.33 -33.10
C THR A 2 -26.52 24.99 -32.50
N VAL A 3 -26.00 23.91 -33.08
CA VAL A 3 -26.17 22.56 -32.56
C VAL A 3 -25.35 22.48 -31.28
N GLU A 4 -26.00 22.38 -30.13
CA GLU A 4 -25.31 22.13 -28.86
C GLU A 4 -25.02 20.64 -28.74
N ASP A 5 -23.74 20.29 -28.74
CA ASP A 5 -23.24 18.92 -28.59
C ASP A 5 -23.52 18.40 -27.16
N PRO A 6 -24.31 17.33 -26.98
CA PRO A 6 -24.77 16.86 -25.67
C PRO A 6 -23.80 15.88 -25.00
N ASP A 7 -22.49 16.16 -24.99
CA ASP A 7 -21.50 15.30 -24.33
C ASP A 7 -20.50 16.07 -23.47
N LEU A 8 -21.04 16.93 -22.58
CA LEU A 8 -20.28 17.58 -21.52
C LEU A 8 -20.76 17.16 -20.13
N THR A 9 -21.01 15.87 -19.91
CA THR A 9 -20.91 15.36 -18.54
C THR A 9 -19.45 15.04 -18.25
N VAL A 10 -18.65 16.09 -18.04
CA VAL A 10 -17.27 15.97 -17.59
C VAL A 10 -17.28 15.27 -16.23
N PHE A 11 -16.96 13.98 -16.24
CA PHE A 11 -16.77 13.19 -15.04
C PHE A 11 -15.60 13.81 -14.27
N ASN A 12 -15.92 14.55 -13.20
CA ASN A 12 -14.95 15.13 -12.27
C ASN A 12 -14.91 14.28 -11.00
N PRO A 13 -14.23 13.11 -11.01
CA PRO A 13 -14.08 12.33 -9.81
C PRO A 13 -13.25 13.11 -8.80
N ALA A 14 -13.63 13.03 -7.52
CA ALA A 14 -12.83 13.60 -6.45
C ALA A 14 -11.41 13.03 -6.54
N ILE A 15 -10.44 13.92 -6.75
CA ILE A 15 -9.02 13.62 -6.81
C ILE A 15 -8.66 12.85 -5.54
N THR A 16 -8.49 11.53 -5.67
CA THR A 16 -7.99 10.71 -4.57
C THR A 16 -6.57 11.16 -4.25
N SER A 17 -6.20 11.10 -2.97
CA SER A 17 -4.98 11.63 -2.33
C SER A 17 -3.64 11.39 -3.05
N THR A 18 -3.59 10.59 -4.10
CA THR A 18 -2.41 10.24 -4.89
C THR A 18 -2.30 10.94 -6.25
N CYS A 19 -3.37 11.54 -6.77
CA CYS A 19 -3.33 12.21 -8.07
C CYS A 19 -2.99 13.69 -7.87
N LEU A 20 -1.71 14.06 -8.02
CA LEU A 20 -1.34 15.47 -8.12
C LEU A 20 -1.91 16.04 -9.43
N PRO A 21 -2.26 17.35 -9.50
CA PRO A 21 -2.63 17.98 -10.76
C PRO A 21 -1.53 17.73 -11.78
N MET A 22 -1.85 17.04 -12.88
CA MET A 22 -0.90 16.75 -13.93
C MET A 22 -0.77 17.99 -14.81
N GLU A 23 0.33 18.73 -14.65
CA GLU A 23 0.67 19.77 -15.61
C GLU A 23 1.08 19.10 -16.94
N ASN A 24 0.50 19.53 -18.06
CA ASN A 24 0.79 19.00 -19.41
C ASN A 24 2.15 19.46 -19.97
N SER A 25 3.04 19.98 -19.12
CA SER A 25 4.39 20.42 -19.52
C SER A 25 5.35 19.24 -19.39
N TYR A 26 5.72 18.64 -20.52
CA TYR A 26 6.67 17.52 -20.58
C TYR A 26 8.09 17.89 -20.11
N ASP A 27 8.43 19.18 -20.04
CA ASP A 27 9.74 19.67 -19.60
C ASP A 27 9.87 19.82 -18.08
N ARG A 28 8.77 19.73 -17.31
CA ARG A 28 8.79 19.78 -15.85
C ARG A 28 8.53 18.40 -15.27
N LEU A 29 9.52 17.88 -14.54
CA LEU A 29 9.31 16.67 -13.76
C LEU A 29 8.27 16.95 -12.66
N PRO A 30 7.29 16.05 -12.47
CA PRO A 30 6.30 16.19 -11.40
C PRO A 30 7.00 16.34 -10.05
N GLN A 31 6.60 17.34 -9.26
CA GLN A 31 7.12 17.53 -7.92
C GLN A 31 6.48 16.50 -6.97
N VAL A 32 6.99 15.27 -7.02
CA VAL A 32 6.59 14.21 -6.09
C VAL A 32 7.18 14.55 -4.72
N PRO A 33 6.38 14.54 -3.63
CA PRO A 33 6.92 14.74 -2.30
C PRO A 33 8.02 13.71 -2.01
N LYS A 34 9.12 14.17 -1.38
CA LYS A 34 10.33 13.35 -1.12
C LYS A 34 10.05 12.08 -0.30
N SER A 35 8.92 12.02 0.40
CA SER A 35 8.46 10.84 1.12
C SER A 35 6.95 10.68 1.01
N PRO A 36 6.44 9.43 0.93
CA PRO A 36 5.00 9.19 0.95
C PRO A 36 4.35 9.69 2.25
N LEU A 37 3.08 10.08 2.18
CA LEU A 37 2.28 10.56 3.34
C LEU A 37 1.92 9.45 4.35
N TYR A 38 2.35 8.21 4.12
CA TYR A 38 2.09 7.10 5.03
C TYR A 38 3.34 6.70 5.82
N LYS A 39 3.11 6.39 7.10
CA LYS A 39 4.14 5.90 8.01
C LYS A 39 4.42 4.43 7.72
N TYR A 40 5.67 4.11 7.41
CA TYR A 40 6.13 2.73 7.39
C TYR A 40 6.04 2.13 8.80
N ARG A 41 5.77 0.82 8.92
CA ARG A 41 5.70 0.16 10.24
C ARG A 41 7.01 0.29 11.04
N ARG A 42 8.15 0.36 10.37
CA ARG A 42 9.49 0.42 10.98
C ARG A 42 10.31 1.54 10.33
N ASP A 43 11.24 2.09 11.09
CA ASP A 43 12.14 3.13 10.61
C ASP A 43 13.17 2.59 9.62
N THR A 44 13.63 3.46 8.72
CA THR A 44 14.61 3.07 7.70
C THR A 44 16.03 3.15 8.27
N VAL A 45 16.71 2.00 8.33
CA VAL A 45 18.13 1.93 8.70
C VAL A 45 19.01 2.19 7.47
N ARG A 46 19.67 3.36 7.46
CA ARG A 46 20.50 3.80 6.33
C ARG A 46 21.90 3.18 6.35
N ASN A 47 22.46 2.93 7.53
CA ASN A 47 23.78 2.33 7.69
C ASN A 47 23.78 0.86 7.23
N ARG A 48 24.83 0.45 6.50
CA ARG A 48 24.99 -0.90 5.97
C ARG A 48 25.20 -1.94 7.08
N ASP A 49 26.04 -1.64 8.07
CA ASP A 49 26.40 -2.62 9.10
C ASP A 49 25.28 -2.81 10.10
N GLU A 50 24.54 -1.74 10.40
CA GLU A 50 23.30 -1.84 11.17
C GLU A 50 22.27 -2.66 10.40
N ARG A 51 22.10 -2.43 9.09
CA ARG A 51 21.16 -3.21 8.24
C ARG A 51 21.43 -4.72 8.27
N LYS A 52 22.70 -5.14 8.35
CA LYS A 52 23.08 -6.56 8.44
C LYS A 52 22.68 -7.20 9.78
N LYS A 53 22.62 -6.41 10.84
CA LYS A 53 22.29 -6.87 12.20
C LYS A 53 20.78 -6.87 12.48
N LEU A 54 19.95 -6.32 11.59
CA LEU A 54 18.50 -6.33 11.81
C LEU A 54 17.97 -7.76 11.79
N PRO A 55 17.13 -8.14 12.78
CA PRO A 55 16.43 -9.41 12.74
C PRO A 55 15.46 -9.45 11.56
N GLY A 56 15.18 -10.67 11.09
CA GLY A 56 14.08 -10.96 10.19
C GLY A 56 12.75 -10.51 10.78
N GLN A 57 11.80 -10.23 9.91
CA GLN A 57 10.49 -9.71 10.26
C GLN A 57 9.43 -10.63 9.67
N ASP A 58 8.37 -10.88 10.41
CA ASP A 58 7.21 -11.63 9.97
C ASP A 58 6.14 -10.69 9.42
N CYS A 59 5.64 -11.01 8.22
CA CYS A 59 4.37 -10.47 7.74
C CYS A 59 3.24 -11.47 8.02
N ASP A 60 1.98 -11.07 7.84
CA ASP A 60 0.80 -11.92 8.12
C ASP A 60 0.84 -13.28 7.39
N GLN A 61 1.49 -13.35 6.22
CA GLN A 61 1.67 -14.60 5.48
C GLN A 61 2.78 -15.48 6.07
N CYS A 62 3.85 -14.86 6.60
CA CYS A 62 4.91 -15.58 7.29
C CYS A 62 4.39 -16.19 8.60
N ALA A 63 3.52 -15.49 9.34
CA ALA A 63 2.87 -16.02 10.53
C ALA A 63 2.12 -17.33 10.23
N LYS A 64 1.26 -17.32 9.20
CA LYS A 64 0.54 -18.53 8.73
C LYS A 64 1.47 -19.65 8.29
N TYR A 65 2.58 -19.32 7.65
CA TYR A 65 3.58 -20.30 7.26
C TYR A 65 4.20 -20.99 8.48
N TYR A 66 4.57 -20.24 9.52
CA TYR A 66 5.15 -20.81 10.74
C TYR A 66 4.16 -21.67 11.52
N GLU A 67 2.89 -21.23 11.59
CA GLU A 67 1.80 -22.01 12.17
C GLU A 67 1.60 -23.34 11.42
N ALA A 68 1.53 -23.30 10.08
CA ALA A 68 1.36 -24.49 9.26
C ALA A 68 2.59 -25.42 9.27
N ALA A 69 3.79 -24.87 9.47
CA ALA A 69 5.02 -25.63 9.52
C ALA A 69 5.28 -26.28 10.90
N GLY A 70 4.45 -26.01 11.91
CA GLY A 70 4.58 -26.57 13.26
C GLY A 70 5.86 -26.11 13.98
N LEU A 71 6.40 -24.93 13.63
CA LEU A 71 7.51 -24.33 14.37
C LEU A 71 6.97 -23.60 15.60
N ASP A 72 6.65 -24.36 16.65
CA ASP A 72 6.25 -23.87 17.97
C ASP A 72 7.45 -23.42 18.82
N ASN A 73 8.63 -24.02 18.59
CA ASN A 73 9.87 -23.65 19.23
C ASN A 73 10.32 -22.23 18.80
N THR A 74 10.18 -21.28 19.73
CA THR A 74 10.48 -19.86 19.50
C THR A 74 11.88 -19.58 18.96
N GLN A 75 12.87 -20.43 19.28
CA GLN A 75 14.24 -20.28 18.82
C GLN A 75 14.43 -20.72 17.36
N ASP A 76 13.88 -21.87 16.97
CA ASP A 76 13.94 -22.38 15.60
C ASP A 76 13.14 -21.50 14.66
N MET A 77 11.98 -21.02 15.13
CA MET A 77 11.18 -20.03 14.43
C MET A 77 11.99 -18.75 14.17
N ARG A 78 12.70 -18.22 15.18
CA ARG A 78 13.54 -17.01 15.02
C ARG A 78 14.71 -17.21 14.07
N LEU A 79 15.37 -18.37 14.11
CA LEU A 79 16.43 -18.72 13.17
C LEU A 79 15.90 -18.78 11.73
N ARG A 80 14.77 -19.45 11.53
CA ARG A 80 14.08 -19.54 10.24
C ARG A 80 13.58 -18.17 9.76
N MET A 81 13.10 -17.34 10.68
CA MET A 81 12.66 -15.97 10.42
C MET A 81 13.81 -15.08 9.95
N ASN A 82 14.96 -15.15 10.62
CA ASN A 82 16.15 -14.41 10.21
C ASN A 82 16.68 -14.86 8.84
N ALA A 83 16.56 -16.16 8.52
CA ALA A 83 17.01 -16.71 7.24
C ALA A 83 16.07 -16.38 6.07
N CYS A 84 14.76 -16.54 6.27
CA CYS A 84 13.78 -16.56 5.17
C CYS A 84 12.85 -15.33 5.17
N SER A 85 12.60 -14.71 6.32
CA SER A 85 11.55 -13.70 6.46
C SER A 85 12.14 -12.29 6.46
N ARG A 86 12.52 -11.82 5.27
CA ARG A 86 13.00 -10.45 5.04
C ARG A 86 12.01 -9.62 4.23
N HIS A 87 10.73 -9.97 4.30
CA HIS A 87 9.67 -9.23 3.64
C HIS A 87 9.56 -7.82 4.22
N ARG A 88 9.29 -6.85 3.34
CA ARG A 88 9.05 -5.47 3.76
C ARG A 88 7.57 -5.31 4.07
N ASP A 89 7.23 -5.10 5.34
CA ASP A 89 5.89 -4.66 5.72
C ASP A 89 5.71 -3.21 5.28
N LYS A 90 5.18 -3.07 4.07
CA LYS A 90 5.23 -1.81 3.33
C LYS A 90 4.26 -0.77 3.90
N TYR A 91 3.22 -1.17 4.63
CA TYR A 91 2.19 -0.27 5.13
C TYR A 91 1.61 -0.72 6.48
N GLN A 92 1.31 0.23 7.37
CA GLN A 92 0.29 -0.02 8.38
C GLN A 92 -1.03 -0.29 7.65
N ILE A 93 -1.79 -1.29 8.09
CA ILE A 93 -3.14 -1.55 7.56
C ILE A 93 -3.98 -0.32 7.89
N ARG A 94 -4.02 0.65 6.97
CA ARG A 94 -4.95 1.76 7.00
C ARG A 94 -6.20 1.31 6.29
N ALA A 95 -7.09 0.62 7.00
CA ALA A 95 -8.47 0.48 6.55
C ALA A 95 -9.30 -0.16 7.67
N TYR A 96 -9.89 0.69 8.51
CA TYR A 96 -11.26 0.42 8.91
C TYR A 96 -12.12 0.89 7.74
N THR A 97 -12.28 0.03 6.73
CA THR A 97 -13.29 0.27 5.71
C THR A 97 -14.62 -0.13 6.35
N PRO A 98 -15.59 0.79 6.49
CA PRO A 98 -16.88 0.44 7.06
C PRO A 98 -17.54 -0.70 6.29
N PRO A 99 -18.29 -1.60 6.96
CA PRO A 99 -19.08 -2.62 6.28
C PRO A 99 -19.99 -1.98 5.23
N GLY A 100 -20.04 -2.54 4.03
CA GLY A 100 -20.88 -2.05 2.93
C GLY A 100 -20.29 -0.90 2.09
N PHE A 101 -19.09 -0.40 2.39
CA PHE A 101 -18.46 0.65 1.57
C PHE A 101 -18.24 0.24 0.10
N TRP A 102 -17.97 -1.05 -0.13
CA TRP A 102 -17.73 -1.61 -1.47
C TRP A 102 -18.97 -2.26 -2.09
N ASP A 103 -20.12 -2.20 -1.42
CA ASP A 103 -21.36 -2.76 -1.94
C ASP A 103 -21.95 -1.78 -2.96
N PRO A 104 -21.99 -2.12 -4.26
CA PRO A 104 -22.53 -1.23 -5.25
C PRO A 104 -24.04 -1.13 -5.07
N VAL A 105 -24.56 0.10 -4.90
CA VAL A 105 -26.00 0.37 -4.98
C VAL A 105 -26.38 0.38 -6.46
N LEU A 106 -26.56 -0.80 -7.02
CA LEU A 106 -27.03 -0.94 -8.39
C LEU A 106 -28.53 -0.67 -8.42
N PRO A 107 -29.03 0.25 -9.27
CA PRO A 107 -30.46 0.35 -9.50
C PRO A 107 -30.95 -0.95 -10.15
N ALA A 108 -32.15 -1.41 -9.78
CA ALA A 108 -32.79 -2.54 -10.46
C ALA A 108 -32.92 -2.19 -11.96
N SER A 109 -32.52 -3.12 -12.82
CA SER A 109 -32.69 -2.96 -14.27
C SER A 109 -34.17 -2.79 -14.62
N PRO A 110 -34.50 -1.93 -15.60
CA PRO A 110 -35.87 -1.77 -16.09
C PRO A 110 -36.45 -3.04 -16.72
#